data_AF-A0A7Z7N4L2-F1
#
_entry.id   AF-A0A7Z7N4L2-F1
#
_cell.length_a   1.000
_cell.length_b   1.000
_cell.length_c   1.000
_cell.angle_alpha   90.00
_cell.angle_beta   90.00
_cell.angle_gamma   90.00
#
_symmetry.space_group_name_H-M   'P 1'
#
loop_
_entity.id
_entity.type
_entity.pdbx_description
1 polymer ?
#
loop_
_entity_poly.entity_id
_entity_poly.type
_entity_poly.pdbx_seq_one_letter_code
_entity_poly.pdbx_strand_id
1 'polypeptide(L)'
;MTTGVGIRLPDMPSATGFTDSDFVFMTQNGATVKGTVAQLKTAVAVNATLETFVSGTNFTPGVTTSLTLANTYASPNNIGVFFDGAPQFDFTLSGTTLSFPNGGIPQGTQKIFVKGVVPRSIGAPSAGTVDDNTVKIGSALYRRINSFVDVTDPQWGGCDLAGVADCTTAVRAAIAYALAHGISGVYFPAGTYRFFAASPSLDRKRSIFDVYQLTL
;
A
#
# COMPACT_ATOMS: atom_id res chain seq x y z
N MET A 1 -13.06 -16.17 33.58
CA MET A 1 -14.20 -15.24 33.43
C MET A 1 -15.24 -15.94 32.56
N THR A 2 -16.43 -16.19 33.10
CA THR A 2 -17.57 -16.78 32.38
C THR A 2 -18.00 -15.84 31.26
N THR A 3 -17.87 -16.30 30.02
CA THR A 3 -18.34 -15.63 28.82
C THR A 3 -19.84 -15.37 28.92
N GLY A 4 -20.27 -14.10 28.86
CA GLY A 4 -21.65 -13.77 28.47
C GLY A 4 -22.43 -12.76 29.32
N VAL A 5 -21.91 -12.26 30.44
CA VAL A 5 -22.59 -11.14 31.14
C VAL A 5 -22.00 -9.83 30.63
N GLY A 6 -22.75 -9.14 29.76
CA GLY A 6 -22.37 -7.80 29.33
C GLY A 6 -22.29 -6.85 30.52
N ILE A 7 -21.22 -6.05 30.59
CA ILE A 7 -21.10 -4.95 31.54
C ILE A 7 -22.14 -3.88 31.16
N ARG A 8 -22.91 -3.39 32.14
CA ARG A 8 -23.83 -2.27 31.90
C ARG A 8 -23.02 -0.99 31.74
N LEU A 9 -23.54 -0.03 30.97
CA LEU A 9 -22.89 1.27 30.77
C LEU A 9 -22.44 1.96 32.08
N PRO A 10 -23.21 1.94 33.18
CA PRO A 10 -22.79 2.52 34.47
C PRO A 10 -21.65 1.76 35.16
N ASP A 11 -21.44 0.50 34.80
CA ASP A 11 -20.42 -0.38 35.37
C ASP A 11 -19.17 -0.45 34.48
N MET A 12 -19.11 0.34 33.40
CA MET A 12 -17.91 0.45 32.58
C MET A 12 -16.78 1.11 33.37
N PRO A 13 -15.53 0.64 33.23
CA PRO A 13 -14.39 1.28 33.87
C PRO A 13 -14.24 2.72 33.37
N SER A 14 -13.59 3.57 34.19
CA SER A 14 -13.21 4.92 33.75
C SER A 14 -12.33 4.85 32.50
N ALA A 15 -12.18 5.97 31.78
CA ALA A 15 -11.37 6.03 30.55
C ALA A 15 -9.94 5.47 30.72
N THR A 16 -9.39 5.51 31.93
CA THR A 16 -8.05 4.98 32.27
C THR A 16 -8.02 3.47 32.49
N GLY A 17 -9.17 2.79 32.57
CA GLY A 17 -9.26 1.35 32.81
C GLY A 17 -9.32 0.50 31.53
N PHE A 18 -9.32 1.12 30.35
CA PHE A 18 -9.16 0.43 29.08
C PHE A 18 -7.67 0.30 28.71
N THR A 19 -7.29 -0.90 28.27
CA THR A 19 -5.98 -1.25 27.74
C THR A 19 -6.07 -1.44 26.23
N ASP A 20 -4.94 -1.32 25.53
CA ASP A 20 -4.86 -1.49 24.07
C ASP A 20 -5.32 -2.89 23.58
N SER A 21 -5.31 -3.89 24.47
CA SER A 21 -5.77 -5.26 24.21
C SER A 21 -7.27 -5.49 24.44
N ASP A 22 -7.97 -4.56 25.09
CA ASP A 22 -9.40 -4.72 25.36
C ASP A 22 -10.20 -4.70 24.06
N PHE A 23 -11.31 -5.43 24.03
CA PHE A 23 -12.15 -5.53 22.84
C PHE A 23 -13.32 -4.55 22.89
N VAL A 24 -13.54 -3.90 21.76
CA VAL A 24 -14.74 -3.13 21.47
C VAL A 24 -15.52 -3.88 20.39
N PHE A 25 -16.81 -4.10 20.66
CA PHE A 25 -17.73 -4.69 19.69
C PHE A 25 -18.60 -3.58 19.13
N MET A 26 -18.57 -3.40 17.82
CA MET A 26 -19.37 -2.42 17.10
C MET A 26 -20.35 -3.17 16.22
N THR A 27 -21.65 -2.86 16.31
CA THR A 27 -22.65 -3.46 15.44
C THR A 27 -23.26 -2.38 14.55
N GLN A 28 -23.16 -2.57 13.23
CA GLN A 28 -23.78 -1.70 12.25
C GLN A 28 -24.54 -2.56 11.23
N ASN A 29 -25.81 -2.24 10.99
CA ASN A 29 -26.67 -2.97 10.05
C ASN A 29 -26.69 -4.50 10.29
N GLY A 30 -26.66 -4.92 11.56
CA GLY A 30 -26.68 -6.34 11.94
C GLY A 30 -25.34 -7.07 11.81
N ALA A 31 -24.28 -6.42 11.33
CA ALA A 31 -22.93 -6.98 11.34
C ALA A 31 -22.17 -6.52 12.60
N THR A 32 -21.73 -7.47 13.42
CA THR A 32 -20.88 -7.19 14.59
C THR A 32 -19.41 -7.37 14.23
N VAL A 33 -18.64 -6.31 14.37
CA VAL A 33 -17.18 -6.30 14.22
C VAL A 33 -16.55 -6.24 15.59
N LYS A 34 -15.55 -7.11 15.82
CA LYS A 34 -14.70 -7.11 17.01
C LYS A 34 -13.38 -6.44 16.65
N GLY A 35 -13.03 -5.37 17.35
CA GLY A 35 -11.72 -4.71 17.26
C GLY A 35 -11.11 -4.53 18.64
N THR A 36 -9.80 -4.40 18.73
CA THR A 36 -9.15 -3.97 19.99
C THR A 36 -9.24 -2.45 20.15
N VAL A 37 -9.09 -1.96 21.37
CA VAL A 37 -8.95 -0.52 21.64
C VAL A 37 -7.78 0.07 20.86
N ALA A 38 -6.66 -0.66 20.71
CA ALA A 38 -5.56 -0.22 19.84
C ALA A 38 -5.98 -0.07 18.38
N GLN A 39 -6.69 -1.05 17.81
CA GLN A 39 -7.19 -0.98 16.44
C GLN A 39 -8.16 0.19 16.25
N LEU A 40 -9.05 0.41 17.22
CA LEU A 40 -9.97 1.54 17.20
C LEU A 40 -9.22 2.87 17.35
N LYS A 41 -8.22 2.94 18.22
CA LYS A 41 -7.34 4.12 18.39
C LYS A 41 -6.64 4.45 17.07
N THR A 42 -6.08 3.46 16.38
CA THR A 42 -5.49 3.68 15.04
C THR A 42 -6.54 4.12 14.02
N ALA A 43 -7.74 3.54 14.04
CA ALA A 43 -8.80 3.88 13.09
C ALA A 43 -9.44 5.26 13.35
N VAL A 44 -9.51 5.71 14.61
CA VAL A 44 -10.14 6.96 15.06
C VAL A 44 -9.13 8.09 15.21
N ALA A 45 -7.86 7.80 15.49
CA ALA A 45 -6.79 8.79 15.56
C ALA A 45 -6.35 9.25 14.17
N VAL A 46 -7.28 9.82 13.42
CA VAL A 46 -6.98 10.81 12.39
C VAL A 46 -7.00 12.17 13.09
N ASN A 47 -6.09 12.37 14.03
CA ASN A 47 -5.91 13.70 14.59
C ASN A 47 -5.32 14.56 13.48
N ALA A 48 -6.06 15.60 13.09
CA ALA A 48 -5.51 16.62 12.21
C ALA A 48 -4.23 17.16 12.86
N THR A 49 -3.11 17.06 12.15
CA THR A 49 -1.86 17.68 12.58
C THR A 49 -2.01 19.18 12.45
N LEU A 50 -1.62 19.90 13.49
CA LEU A 50 -1.58 21.36 13.50
C LEU A 50 -0.12 21.80 13.42
N GLU A 51 0.26 22.34 12.26
CA GLU A 51 1.56 22.99 12.08
C GLU A 51 1.39 24.50 12.28
N THR A 52 2.31 25.11 13.05
CA THR A 52 2.29 26.55 13.35
C THR A 52 3.60 27.17 12.89
N PHE A 53 3.49 28.21 12.09
CA PHE A 53 4.62 29.00 11.61
C PHE A 53 4.52 30.41 12.21
N VAL A 54 5.64 30.97 12.65
CA VAL A 54 5.73 32.27 13.30
C VAL A 54 6.58 33.23 12.48
N SER A 55 6.10 34.46 12.33
CA SER A 55 6.81 35.55 11.66
C SER A 55 8.19 35.80 12.29
N GLY A 56 9.19 36.06 11.44
CA GLY A 56 10.58 36.29 11.84
C GLY A 56 11.37 35.02 12.16
N THR A 57 10.69 33.89 12.43
CA THR A 57 11.34 32.59 12.64
C THR A 57 11.21 31.69 11.41
N ASN A 58 9.98 31.51 10.93
CA ASN A 58 9.69 30.57 9.85
C ASN A 58 9.42 31.27 8.51
N PHE A 59 8.96 32.52 8.54
CA PHE A 59 8.67 33.31 7.36
C PHE A 59 8.84 34.80 7.63
N THR A 60 8.99 35.59 6.58
CA THR A 60 8.99 37.06 6.61
C THR A 60 7.73 37.57 5.89
N PRO A 61 6.81 38.26 6.59
CA PRO A 61 5.60 38.83 5.98
C PRO A 61 5.94 39.79 4.85
N GLY A 62 5.17 39.74 3.76
CA GLY A 62 5.37 40.55 2.56
C GLY A 62 6.49 40.07 1.63
N VAL A 63 7.24 39.02 2.01
CA VAL A 63 8.38 38.50 1.22
C VAL A 63 8.25 37.01 0.95
N THR A 64 7.89 36.22 1.97
CA THR A 64 7.83 34.76 1.84
C THR A 64 6.63 34.34 0.98
N THR A 65 6.89 33.56 -0.07
CA THR A 65 5.89 33.05 -1.02
C THR A 65 5.58 31.57 -0.86
N SER A 66 6.34 30.85 -0.01
CA SER A 66 6.12 29.44 0.25
C SER A 66 6.57 29.02 1.65
N LEU A 67 5.93 27.99 2.20
CA LEU A 67 6.31 27.30 3.44
C LEU A 67 6.61 25.83 3.15
N THR A 68 7.56 25.26 3.88
CA THR A 68 7.81 23.82 3.89
C THR A 68 7.10 23.19 5.08
N LEU A 69 6.15 22.31 4.81
CA LEU A 69 5.39 21.56 5.80
C LEU A 69 6.22 20.38 6.33
N ALA A 70 5.98 19.99 7.58
CA ALA A 70 6.64 18.84 8.20
C ALA A 70 6.09 17.51 7.66
N ASN A 71 4.82 17.48 7.26
CA ASN A 71 4.16 16.28 6.75
C ASN A 71 3.72 16.41 5.28
N THR A 72 3.52 15.26 4.63
CA THR A 72 2.92 15.21 3.30
C THR A 72 1.41 15.02 3.41
N TYR A 73 0.65 15.95 2.84
CA TYR A 73 -0.81 15.93 2.87
C TYR A 73 -1.46 15.49 1.53
N ALA A 74 -0.63 15.18 0.53
CA ALA A 74 -0.97 14.74 -0.84
C ALA A 74 -1.81 15.70 -1.70
N SER A 75 -2.72 16.49 -1.11
CA SER A 75 -3.60 17.41 -1.85
C SER A 75 -3.91 18.66 -1.03
N PRO A 76 -4.06 19.85 -1.66
CA PRO A 76 -4.59 21.05 -1.01
C PRO A 76 -5.92 20.83 -0.27
N ASN A 77 -6.77 19.92 -0.77
CA ASN A 77 -8.08 19.63 -0.15
C ASN A 77 -7.97 18.95 1.22
N ASN A 78 -6.80 18.44 1.58
CA ASN A 78 -6.55 17.79 2.87
C ASN A 78 -6.00 18.74 3.92
N ILE A 79 -5.82 20.03 3.60
CA ILE A 79 -5.31 21.04 4.53
C ILE A 79 -6.22 22.26 4.60
N GLY A 80 -6.34 22.84 5.80
CA GLY A 80 -6.85 24.17 6.02
C GLY A 80 -5.69 25.10 6.40
N VAL A 81 -5.54 26.20 5.67
CA VAL A 81 -4.50 27.22 5.92
C VAL A 81 -5.16 28.47 6.49
N PHE A 82 -4.58 29.01 7.58
CA PHE A 82 -5.12 30.18 8.27
C PHE A 82 -4.01 31.18 8.58
N PHE A 83 -4.19 32.44 8.20
CA PHE A 83 -3.30 33.56 8.56
C PHE A 83 -3.94 34.33 9.71
N ASP A 84 -3.31 34.32 10.88
CA ASP A 84 -3.84 34.92 12.12
C ASP A 84 -5.30 34.52 12.43
N GLY A 85 -5.67 33.30 12.05
CA GLY A 85 -7.01 32.73 12.22
C GLY A 85 -7.96 32.94 11.04
N ALA A 86 -7.64 33.80 10.07
CA ALA A 86 -8.43 33.99 8.86
C ALA A 86 -8.13 32.90 7.81
N PRO A 87 -9.13 32.16 7.30
CA PRO A 87 -8.92 31.11 6.32
C PRO A 87 -8.37 31.67 5.01
N GLN A 88 -7.43 30.94 4.41
CA GLN A 88 -6.86 31.25 3.10
C GLN A 88 -7.32 30.19 2.10
N PHE A 89 -7.68 30.60 0.90
CA PHE A 89 -8.16 29.71 -0.16
C PHE A 89 -7.28 29.74 -1.42
N ASP A 90 -6.32 30.65 -1.45
CA ASP A 90 -5.47 30.90 -2.61
C ASP A 90 -4.05 30.39 -2.36
N PHE A 91 -3.90 29.07 -2.43
CA PHE A 91 -2.63 28.39 -2.23
C PHE A 91 -2.55 27.12 -3.09
N THR A 92 -1.33 26.66 -3.33
CA THR A 92 -1.04 25.39 -4.01
C THR A 92 -0.14 24.52 -3.15
N LEU A 93 -0.28 23.19 -3.24
CA LEU A 93 0.56 22.24 -2.51
C LEU A 93 1.26 21.29 -3.49
N SER A 94 2.57 21.16 -3.38
CA SER A 94 3.38 20.17 -4.11
C SER A 94 4.36 19.49 -3.16
N GLY A 95 4.21 18.18 -2.96
CA GLY A 95 4.95 17.45 -1.93
C GLY A 95 4.67 18.03 -0.54
N THR A 96 5.71 18.61 0.08
CA THR A 96 5.62 19.33 1.35
C THR A 96 5.66 20.85 1.19
N THR A 97 5.75 21.38 -0.04
CA THR A 97 5.84 22.82 -0.29
C THR A 97 4.45 23.42 -0.50
N LEU A 98 4.04 24.29 0.42
CA LEU A 98 2.84 25.10 0.35
C LEU A 98 3.19 26.47 -0.23
N SER A 99 2.64 26.83 -1.39
CA SER A 99 2.94 28.08 -2.11
C SER A 99 1.74 29.01 -2.17
N PHE A 100 2.01 30.31 -2.14
CA PHE A 100 1.04 31.41 -2.16
C PHE A 100 1.27 32.27 -3.42
N PRO A 101 0.68 31.89 -4.57
CA PRO A 101 1.07 32.43 -5.87
C PRO A 101 0.68 33.90 -6.09
N ASN A 102 -0.38 34.40 -5.45
CA ASN A 102 -0.93 35.74 -5.68
C ASN A 102 -0.47 36.76 -4.63
N GLY A 103 0.84 36.97 -4.54
CA GLY A 103 1.42 38.02 -3.68
C GLY A 103 2.01 37.55 -2.36
N GLY A 104 2.15 36.22 -2.15
CA GLY A 104 2.82 35.67 -0.97
C GLY A 104 2.03 35.85 0.32
N ILE A 105 2.74 35.74 1.45
CA ILE A 105 2.17 35.97 2.77
C ILE A 105 2.05 37.49 2.98
N PRO A 106 0.85 38.05 3.27
CA PRO A 106 0.67 39.50 3.44
C PRO A 106 1.49 40.09 4.58
N GLN A 107 1.90 41.36 4.43
CA GLN A 107 2.55 42.11 5.49
C GLN A 107 1.64 42.19 6.74
N GLY A 108 2.24 42.08 7.93
CA GLY A 108 1.51 42.11 9.20
C GLY A 108 0.99 40.75 9.67
N THR A 109 1.12 39.68 8.86
CA THR A 109 0.79 38.32 9.30
C THR A 109 1.76 37.86 10.41
N GLN A 110 1.24 37.49 11.58
CA GLN A 110 2.08 37.08 12.72
C GLN A 110 2.23 35.57 12.82
N LYS A 111 1.16 34.82 12.55
CA LYS A 111 1.11 33.36 12.63
C LYS A 111 0.37 32.76 11.43
N ILE A 112 0.87 31.61 11.00
CA ILE A 112 0.20 30.77 10.02
C ILE A 112 -0.07 29.41 10.67
N PHE A 113 -1.32 28.97 10.60
CA PHE A 113 -1.73 27.65 11.04
C PHE A 113 -2.07 26.80 9.82
N VAL A 114 -1.46 25.63 9.73
CA VAL A 114 -1.82 24.62 8.74
C VAL A 114 -2.38 23.42 9.48
N LYS A 115 -3.68 23.18 9.30
CA LYS A 115 -4.38 22.01 9.84
C LYS A 115 -4.49 20.98 8.73
N GLY A 116 -3.77 19.88 8.83
CA GLY A 116 -3.79 18.85 7.81
C GLY A 116 -4.33 17.53 8.33
N VAL A 117 -5.13 16.86 7.52
CA VAL A 117 -5.48 15.45 7.74
C VAL A 117 -4.62 14.58 6.84
N VAL A 118 -4.07 13.51 7.40
CA VAL A 118 -3.26 12.57 6.62
C VAL A 118 -4.15 11.95 5.52
N PRO A 119 -3.75 11.99 4.24
CA PRO A 119 -4.52 11.42 3.16
C PRO A 119 -4.74 9.93 3.41
N ARG A 120 -6.00 9.49 3.39
CA ARG A 120 -6.29 8.07 3.25
C ARG A 120 -6.27 7.74 1.77
N SER A 121 -5.54 6.71 1.37
CA SER A 121 -5.74 6.13 0.05
C SER A 121 -7.13 5.51 0.00
N ILE A 122 -8.10 6.23 -0.57
CA ILE A 122 -9.39 5.65 -0.94
C ILE A 122 -9.18 5.06 -2.33
N GLY A 123 -8.97 3.76 -2.41
CA GLY A 123 -8.90 3.01 -3.67
C GLY A 123 -7.52 2.50 -4.10
N ALA A 124 -6.44 2.90 -3.42
CA ALA A 124 -5.14 2.23 -3.56
C ALA A 124 -4.85 1.41 -2.29
N PRO A 125 -4.65 0.09 -2.41
CA PRO A 125 -4.24 -0.72 -1.27
C PRO A 125 -2.89 -0.21 -0.74
N SER A 126 -2.74 -0.21 0.59
CA SER A 126 -1.47 0.18 1.22
C SER A 126 -0.34 -0.75 0.77
N ALA A 127 0.90 -0.27 0.80
CA ALA A 127 2.07 -1.09 0.45
C ALA A 127 2.07 -2.40 1.27
N GLY A 128 2.29 -3.54 0.59
CA GLY A 128 2.29 -4.86 1.21
C GLY A 128 0.92 -5.42 1.60
N THR A 129 -0.19 -4.74 1.29
CA THR A 129 -1.55 -5.26 1.55
C THR A 129 -2.16 -6.02 0.39
N VAL A 130 -1.53 -5.98 -0.79
CA VAL A 130 -1.81 -6.93 -1.87
C VAL A 130 -0.69 -7.95 -1.90
N ASP A 131 -0.91 -9.06 -1.21
CA ASP A 131 -0.14 -10.28 -1.33
C ASP A 131 -0.98 -11.39 -1.99
N ASP A 132 -0.38 -12.54 -2.27
CA ASP A 132 -1.09 -13.66 -2.90
C ASP A 132 -2.28 -14.17 -2.09
N ASN A 133 -2.24 -14.05 -0.75
CA ASN A 133 -3.33 -14.47 0.13
C ASN A 133 -4.53 -13.51 0.06
N THR A 134 -4.29 -12.24 -0.24
CA THR A 134 -5.34 -11.22 -0.39
C THR A 134 -6.01 -11.25 -1.76
N VAL A 135 -5.40 -11.89 -2.76
CA VAL A 135 -6.03 -12.09 -4.07
C VAL A 135 -7.01 -13.27 -3.97
N LYS A 136 -8.32 -12.98 -4.06
CA LYS A 136 -9.38 -14.00 -3.98
C LYS A 136 -9.14 -15.15 -4.98
N ILE A 137 -9.00 -16.37 -4.45
CA ILE A 137 -8.89 -17.61 -5.23
C ILE A 137 -10.05 -17.69 -6.23
N GLY A 138 -9.71 -17.99 -7.49
CA GLY A 138 -10.67 -18.10 -8.60
C GLY A 138 -11.11 -16.78 -9.22
N SER A 139 -10.68 -15.62 -8.70
CA SER A 139 -10.92 -14.33 -9.37
C SER A 139 -10.21 -14.25 -10.74
N ALA A 140 -10.61 -13.29 -11.58
CA ALA A 140 -9.91 -13.05 -12.84
C ALA A 140 -8.46 -12.61 -12.61
N LEU A 141 -8.20 -11.82 -11.57
CA LEU A 141 -6.85 -11.39 -11.18
C LEU A 141 -6.00 -12.58 -10.71
N TYR A 142 -6.54 -13.42 -9.82
CA TYR A 142 -5.89 -14.65 -9.37
C TYR A 142 -5.48 -15.53 -10.55
N ARG A 143 -6.40 -15.72 -11.51
CA ARG A 143 -6.12 -16.51 -12.70
C ARG A 143 -5.06 -15.91 -13.61
N ARG A 144 -4.95 -14.58 -13.70
CA ARG A 144 -3.88 -13.92 -14.50
C ARG A 144 -2.52 -13.98 -13.82
N ILE A 145 -2.48 -13.82 -12.49
CA ILE A 145 -1.23 -13.95 -11.72
C ILE A 145 -0.73 -15.40 -11.78
N ASN A 146 -1.64 -16.38 -11.69
CA ASN A 146 -1.30 -17.81 -11.65
C ASN A 146 -1.46 -18.54 -13.00
N SER A 147 -1.69 -17.85 -14.13
CA SER A 147 -1.90 -18.51 -15.43
C SER A 147 -0.62 -19.07 -16.03
N PHE A 148 0.53 -18.62 -15.55
CA PHE A 148 1.84 -19.05 -16.01
C PHE A 148 2.77 -19.30 -14.83
N VAL A 149 3.67 -20.26 -15.00
CA VAL A 149 4.78 -20.50 -14.06
C VAL A 149 6.05 -19.92 -14.69
N ASP A 150 6.67 -18.92 -14.07
CA ASP A 150 7.94 -18.36 -14.55
C ASP A 150 9.11 -19.25 -14.12
N VAL A 151 9.93 -19.70 -15.09
CA VAL A 151 11.09 -20.56 -14.80
C VAL A 151 12.19 -19.86 -14.00
N THR A 152 12.20 -18.53 -13.99
CA THR A 152 13.15 -17.70 -13.23
C THR A 152 12.74 -17.50 -11.79
N ASP A 153 11.53 -17.92 -11.40
CA ASP A 153 11.07 -17.81 -10.02
C ASP A 153 11.97 -18.64 -9.08
N PRO A 154 12.54 -18.02 -8.03
CA PRO A 154 13.38 -18.71 -7.06
C PRO A 154 12.70 -19.94 -6.42
N GLN A 155 11.37 -19.96 -6.32
CA GLN A 155 10.65 -21.09 -5.73
C GLN A 155 10.81 -22.39 -6.54
N TRP A 156 11.12 -22.29 -7.83
CA TRP A 156 11.41 -23.44 -8.71
C TRP A 156 12.91 -23.70 -8.86
N GLY A 157 13.78 -22.90 -8.23
CA GLY A 157 15.23 -22.98 -8.36
C GLY A 157 15.86 -21.89 -9.24
N GLY A 158 15.06 -21.00 -9.81
CA GLY A 158 15.52 -19.75 -10.44
C GLY A 158 16.46 -19.92 -11.63
N CYS A 159 15.91 -20.17 -12.82
CA CYS A 159 16.71 -20.21 -14.05
C CYS A 159 17.52 -18.93 -14.27
N ASP A 160 18.80 -19.10 -14.60
CA ASP A 160 19.68 -18.01 -14.99
C ASP A 160 19.41 -17.58 -16.45
N LEU A 161 19.09 -16.29 -16.63
CA LEU A 161 18.86 -15.68 -17.95
C LEU A 161 20.16 -15.45 -18.73
N ALA A 162 21.32 -15.51 -18.08
CA ALA A 162 22.63 -15.39 -18.73
C ALA A 162 23.12 -16.71 -19.34
N GLY A 163 22.43 -17.83 -19.10
CA GLY A 163 22.78 -19.14 -19.64
C GLY A 163 24.06 -19.73 -19.05
N VAL A 164 24.50 -19.27 -17.87
CA VAL A 164 25.69 -19.77 -17.19
C VAL A 164 25.35 -21.04 -16.42
N ALA A 165 24.29 -20.97 -15.59
CA ALA A 165 23.85 -22.06 -14.73
C ALA A 165 22.89 -23.05 -15.44
N ASP A 166 22.84 -24.29 -14.94
CA ASP A 166 21.93 -25.32 -15.45
C ASP A 166 20.48 -25.08 -15.04
N CYS A 167 19.61 -24.96 -16.03
CA CYS A 167 18.19 -24.77 -15.88
C CYS A 167 17.37 -26.06 -15.77
N THR A 168 18.01 -27.23 -15.92
CA THR A 168 17.31 -28.52 -16.02
C THR A 168 16.38 -28.77 -14.83
N THR A 169 16.85 -28.54 -13.61
CA THR A 169 16.06 -28.76 -12.39
C THR A 169 14.91 -27.75 -12.28
N ALA A 170 15.18 -26.47 -12.57
CA ALA A 170 14.19 -25.42 -12.43
C ALA A 170 13.04 -25.55 -13.43
N VAL A 171 13.36 -25.84 -14.69
CA VAL A 171 12.34 -26.09 -15.72
C VAL A 171 11.52 -27.33 -15.40
N ARG A 172 12.14 -28.41 -14.89
CA ARG A 172 11.41 -29.62 -14.51
C ARG A 172 10.45 -29.36 -13.33
N ALA A 173 10.89 -28.60 -12.33
CA ALA A 173 10.06 -28.23 -11.19
C ALA A 173 8.87 -27.35 -11.63
N ALA A 174 9.11 -26.35 -12.48
CA ALA A 174 8.07 -25.48 -13.02
C ALA A 174 7.03 -26.26 -13.85
N ILE A 175 7.47 -27.17 -14.73
CA ILE A 175 6.58 -28.03 -15.53
C ILE A 175 5.75 -28.96 -14.63
N ALA A 176 6.38 -29.62 -13.67
CA ALA A 176 5.68 -30.52 -12.75
C ALA A 176 4.60 -29.79 -11.94
N TYR A 177 4.91 -28.58 -11.47
CA TYR A 177 3.95 -27.74 -10.77
C TYR A 177 2.80 -27.30 -11.66
N ALA A 178 3.10 -26.82 -12.88
CA ALA A 178 2.07 -26.40 -13.84
C ALA A 178 1.08 -27.52 -14.16
N LEU A 179 1.60 -28.74 -14.39
CA LEU A 179 0.78 -29.93 -14.65
C LEU A 179 -0.08 -30.32 -13.45
N ALA A 180 0.48 -30.30 -12.24
CA ALA A 180 -0.24 -30.67 -11.03
C ALA A 180 -1.39 -29.71 -10.67
N HIS A 181 -1.29 -28.44 -11.09
CA HIS A 181 -2.26 -27.38 -10.75
C HIS A 181 -3.13 -26.94 -11.94
N GLY A 182 -3.00 -27.59 -13.09
CA GLY A 182 -3.79 -27.25 -14.29
C GLY A 182 -3.46 -25.86 -14.84
N ILE A 183 -2.24 -25.37 -14.64
CA ILE A 183 -1.77 -24.08 -15.15
C ILE A 183 -1.55 -24.18 -16.66
N SER A 184 -1.87 -23.11 -17.39
CA SER A 184 -1.95 -23.14 -18.86
C SER A 184 -0.59 -23.14 -19.56
N GLY A 185 0.48 -22.73 -18.88
CA GLY A 185 1.81 -22.74 -19.48
C GLY A 185 2.94 -22.44 -18.49
N VAL A 186 4.15 -22.66 -18.97
CA VAL A 186 5.40 -22.25 -18.33
C VAL A 186 5.97 -21.10 -19.14
N TYR A 187 6.28 -19.98 -18.49
CA TYR A 187 6.81 -18.78 -19.12
C TYR A 187 8.33 -18.76 -19.04
N PHE A 188 8.96 -18.43 -20.17
CA PHE A 188 10.39 -18.20 -20.30
C PHE A 188 10.57 -16.74 -20.70
N PRO A 189 11.07 -15.88 -19.79
CA PRO A 189 11.53 -14.55 -20.17
C PRO A 189 12.56 -14.59 -21.31
N ALA A 190 12.78 -13.47 -22.00
CA ALA A 190 13.85 -13.43 -23.00
C ALA A 190 15.22 -13.62 -22.32
N GLY A 191 16.00 -14.60 -22.80
CA GLY A 191 17.30 -14.92 -22.23
C GLY A 191 17.95 -16.14 -22.88
N THR A 192 19.16 -16.44 -22.43
CA THR A 192 19.88 -17.66 -22.81
C THR A 192 19.70 -18.67 -21.69
N TYR A 193 19.31 -19.89 -22.02
CA TYR A 193 19.09 -20.96 -21.05
C TYR A 193 20.00 -22.14 -21.36
N ARG A 194 20.63 -22.71 -20.32
CA ARG A 194 21.55 -23.83 -20.46
C ARG A 194 20.96 -25.09 -19.83
N PHE A 195 21.10 -26.22 -20.52
CA PHE A 195 20.62 -27.53 -20.07
C PHE A 195 21.74 -28.57 -20.19
N PHE A 196 22.05 -29.31 -19.13
CA PHE A 196 23.11 -30.34 -19.16
C PHE A 196 22.61 -31.78 -19.33
N ALA A 197 21.34 -32.08 -19.01
CA ALA A 197 20.77 -33.40 -19.22
C ALA A 197 20.03 -33.51 -20.56
N ALA A 198 19.60 -34.73 -20.93
CA ALA A 198 18.58 -34.90 -21.96
C ALA A 198 17.43 -33.92 -21.67
N SER A 199 17.19 -33.00 -22.61
CA SER A 199 16.27 -31.89 -22.44
C SER A 199 14.97 -32.37 -21.81
N PRO A 200 14.37 -31.62 -20.86
CA PRO A 200 13.08 -32.01 -20.28
C PRO A 200 12.13 -32.36 -21.42
N SER A 201 11.53 -33.54 -21.38
CA SER A 201 10.70 -34.04 -22.47
C SER A 201 9.49 -33.11 -22.63
N LEU A 202 9.55 -32.22 -23.62
CA LEU A 202 8.44 -31.38 -24.00
C LEU A 202 7.46 -32.25 -24.79
N ASP A 203 6.46 -32.82 -24.11
CA ASP A 203 5.41 -33.59 -24.76
C ASP A 203 4.60 -32.67 -25.69
N ARG A 204 4.72 -32.90 -27.01
CA ARG A 204 4.05 -32.12 -28.06
C ARG A 204 2.52 -32.25 -28.05
N LYS A 205 1.91 -33.10 -27.22
CA LYS A 205 0.47 -33.39 -27.33
C LYS A 205 -0.50 -32.27 -26.93
N ARG A 206 -0.03 -31.11 -26.42
CA ARG A 206 -0.89 -29.94 -26.13
C ARG A 206 -0.21 -28.58 -26.37
N SER A 207 0.46 -28.41 -27.51
CA SER A 207 1.19 -27.17 -27.83
C SER A 207 0.25 -26.00 -28.19
N ILE A 208 -0.06 -25.13 -27.22
CA ILE A 208 -0.23 -23.68 -27.44
C ILE A 208 1.11 -23.03 -27.07
N PHE A 209 2.15 -23.34 -27.84
CA PHE A 209 3.42 -22.65 -27.75
C PHE A 209 3.74 -22.11 -29.14
N ASP A 210 3.40 -20.85 -29.38
CA ASP A 210 4.08 -20.03 -30.38
C ASP A 210 5.50 -19.80 -29.88
N VAL A 211 6.36 -20.81 -30.06
CA VAL A 211 7.80 -20.69 -29.87
C VAL A 211 8.32 -19.89 -31.07
N TYR A 212 8.60 -18.60 -30.86
CA TYR A 212 9.49 -17.86 -31.73
C TYR A 212 10.91 -18.46 -31.59
N GLN A 213 11.20 -19.40 -32.48
CA GLN A 213 12.52 -19.84 -32.96
C GLN A 213 13.63 -20.02 -31.90
N LEU A 214 13.78 -21.25 -31.40
CA LEU A 214 15.06 -21.73 -30.90
C LEU A 214 15.85 -22.30 -32.10
N THR A 215 16.78 -21.53 -32.64
CA THR A 215 17.80 -22.08 -33.57
C THR A 215 18.89 -22.75 -32.74
N LEU A 216 19.02 -24.06 -32.92
CA LEU A 216 20.12 -24.89 -32.38
C LEU A 216 21.41 -24.65 -33.15
#